data_AF-A0A5A9NVL2-F1
#
_entry.id   AF-A0A5A9NVL2-F1
#
_cell.length_a   1.000
_cell.length_b   1.000
_cell.length_c   1.000
_cell.angle_alpha   90.00
_cell.angle_beta   90.00
_cell.angle_gamma   90.00
#
_symmetry.space_group_name_H-M   'P 1'
#
loop_
_entity.id
_entity.type
_entity.pdbx_description
1 polymer ?
#
loop_
_entity_poly.entity_id
_entity_poly.type
_entity_poly.pdbx_seq_one_letter_code
_entity_poly.pdbx_strand_id
1 'polypeptide(L)'
;MSCVNEDGSSDVVSLAKSNGQPEAASAIDGVTPTRLLKMKDIMENQCFEMNVKVSMGKHKGSFEEHAEQSKYESEIEQARLSYFNKTLVLNRMQIWNVLIDKIIQNDADAESLKALTDQNTELCEQSLKIIKETRELQDQITDIQRERLELKEQIKKKMQEINEWKQVKENQGEVQQRAKERAEAVLEKYQKVTTILQNVLRGIILASKVNWRDDPKLKDIAMGLEHIPN
;
A
#
# COMPACT_ATOMS: atom_id res chain seq x y z
N MET A 1 -31.68 -66.01 28.97
CA MET A 1 -31.18 -66.54 27.68
C MET A 1 -29.75 -66.04 27.57
N SER A 2 -28.72 -66.69 28.11
CA SER A 2 -28.13 -68.03 27.78
C SER A 2 -27.86 -68.17 26.27
N CYS A 3 -26.71 -68.56 25.75
CA CYS A 3 -25.37 -68.98 26.24
C CYS A 3 -24.50 -69.08 24.95
N VAL A 4 -23.22 -68.65 24.95
CA VAL A 4 -21.98 -69.46 24.97
C VAL A 4 -21.36 -69.73 23.58
N ASN A 5 -20.03 -69.77 23.62
CA ASN A 5 -18.99 -69.75 22.58
C ASN A 5 -18.65 -71.14 21.97
N GLU A 6 -17.60 -71.07 21.14
CA GLU A 6 -16.52 -72.04 20.81
C GLU A 6 -16.74 -72.88 19.54
N ASP A 7 -15.92 -72.76 18.48
CA ASP A 7 -14.46 -72.81 18.25
C ASP A 7 -14.02 -74.20 17.74
N GLY A 8 -13.07 -74.24 16.79
CA GLY A 8 -12.34 -75.46 16.44
C GLY A 8 -12.29 -75.93 14.97
N SER A 9 -11.25 -75.47 14.26
CA SER A 9 -10.12 -76.27 13.74
C SER A 9 -10.22 -77.29 12.57
N SER A 10 -9.27 -77.11 11.62
CA SER A 10 -8.35 -78.12 11.01
C SER A 10 -8.73 -78.90 9.73
N ASP A 11 -8.04 -78.49 8.65
CA ASP A 11 -7.11 -79.28 7.80
C ASP A 11 -7.51 -80.08 6.52
N VAL A 12 -6.92 -79.61 5.40
CA VAL A 12 -6.01 -80.29 4.43
C VAL A 12 -6.58 -81.37 3.46
N VAL A 13 -6.38 -81.14 2.14
CA VAL A 13 -5.61 -81.99 1.17
C VAL A 13 -6.10 -81.83 -0.30
N SER A 14 -5.16 -81.34 -1.13
CA SER A 14 -4.76 -81.69 -2.52
C SER A 14 -5.64 -82.51 -3.48
N LEU A 15 -5.63 -82.13 -4.79
CA LEU A 15 -4.94 -82.90 -5.87
C LEU A 15 -4.99 -82.22 -7.27
N ALA A 16 -3.82 -82.13 -7.94
CA ALA A 16 -3.50 -82.48 -9.35
C ALA A 16 -4.26 -81.85 -10.55
N LYS A 17 -3.72 -81.72 -11.79
CA LYS A 17 -2.40 -81.72 -12.48
C LYS A 17 -2.73 -81.71 -13.99
N SER A 18 -1.89 -81.12 -14.88
CA SER A 18 -1.67 -81.44 -16.32
C SER A 18 -1.42 -80.15 -17.14
N ASN A 19 -0.19 -79.68 -17.39
CA ASN A 19 0.93 -80.17 -18.20
C ASN A 19 0.75 -80.00 -19.73
N GLY A 20 1.69 -79.27 -20.37
CA GLY A 20 1.81 -79.19 -21.84
C GLY A 20 2.60 -77.98 -22.36
N GLN A 21 3.94 -78.06 -22.33
CA GLN A 21 4.87 -77.27 -23.16
C GLN A 21 5.51 -78.22 -24.21
N PRO A 22 5.92 -77.74 -25.40
CA PRO A 22 7.36 -77.55 -25.71
C PRO A 22 7.62 -76.18 -26.41
N GLU A 23 8.64 -75.40 -26.03
CA GLU A 23 10.02 -75.39 -26.61
C GLU A 23 10.05 -74.87 -28.08
N ALA A 24 10.86 -73.91 -28.56
CA ALA A 24 12.08 -73.24 -28.10
C ALA A 24 12.30 -71.94 -28.93
N ALA A 25 13.15 -71.04 -28.41
CA ALA A 25 14.08 -70.13 -29.12
C ALA A 25 13.49 -69.13 -30.17
N SER A 26 13.37 -67.83 -29.86
CA SER A 26 14.44 -66.81 -29.83
C SER A 26 14.32 -65.82 -31.00
N ALA A 27 13.90 -64.59 -30.74
CA ALA A 27 14.36 -63.40 -31.46
C ALA A 27 14.04 -62.17 -30.60
N ILE A 28 15.09 -61.62 -30.02
CA ILE A 28 15.14 -60.33 -29.35
C ILE A 28 14.86 -59.26 -30.42
N ASP A 29 13.69 -58.60 -30.39
CA ASP A 29 13.59 -57.22 -30.89
C ASP A 29 13.71 -56.29 -29.68
N GLY A 30 14.94 -56.25 -29.17
CA GLY A 30 15.33 -55.44 -28.04
C GLY A 30 15.18 -53.96 -28.39
N VAL A 31 14.75 -53.18 -27.41
CA VAL A 31 14.58 -51.74 -27.57
C VAL A 31 15.86 -51.14 -28.15
N THR A 32 15.82 -50.76 -29.43
CA THR A 32 16.97 -50.20 -30.13
C THR A 32 17.32 -48.87 -29.48
N PRO A 33 18.61 -48.49 -29.33
CA PRO A 33 19.00 -47.21 -28.71
C PRO A 33 18.27 -45.99 -29.30
N THR A 34 17.99 -46.01 -30.61
CA THR A 34 17.21 -44.97 -31.30
C THR A 34 15.76 -44.88 -30.81
N ARG A 35 15.14 -46.00 -30.42
CA ARG A 35 13.78 -46.03 -29.87
C ARG A 35 13.75 -45.46 -28.45
N LEU A 36 14.77 -45.74 -27.63
CA LEU A 36 14.91 -45.12 -26.31
C LEU A 36 15.10 -43.60 -26.42
N LEU A 37 15.92 -43.13 -27.35
CA LEU A 37 16.11 -41.70 -27.62
C LEU A 37 14.80 -41.02 -28.02
N LYS A 38 14.04 -41.61 -28.96
CA LYS A 38 12.72 -41.09 -29.33
C LYS A 38 11.75 -41.05 -28.16
N MET A 39 11.76 -42.09 -27.31
CA MET A 39 10.89 -42.14 -26.14
C MET A 39 11.28 -41.10 -25.10
N LYS A 40 12.59 -40.87 -24.91
CA LYS A 40 13.10 -39.78 -24.08
C LYS A 40 12.64 -38.42 -24.60
N ASP A 41 12.81 -38.14 -25.90
CA ASP A 41 12.39 -36.86 -26.49
C ASP A 41 10.88 -36.64 -26.37
N ILE A 42 10.07 -37.69 -26.57
CA ILE A 42 8.61 -37.63 -26.38
C ILE A 42 8.27 -37.33 -24.92
N MET A 43 8.89 -38.02 -23.97
CA MET A 43 8.65 -37.80 -22.54
C MET A 43 9.11 -36.41 -22.09
N GLU A 44 10.24 -35.93 -22.59
CA GLU A 44 10.77 -34.60 -22.31
C GLU A 44 9.81 -33.53 -22.83
N ASN A 45 9.27 -33.70 -24.04
CA ASN A 45 8.30 -32.78 -24.61
C ASN A 45 6.94 -32.85 -23.87
N GLN A 46 6.50 -34.03 -23.43
CA GLN A 46 5.28 -34.19 -22.62
C GLN A 46 5.43 -33.54 -21.23
N CYS A 47 6.58 -33.71 -20.58
CA CYS A 47 6.89 -33.04 -19.32
C CYS A 47 6.91 -31.52 -19.50
N PHE A 48 7.47 -31.02 -20.60
CA PHE A 48 7.46 -29.61 -20.94
C PHE A 48 6.04 -29.08 -21.15
N GLU A 49 5.22 -29.74 -21.97
CA GLU A 49 3.84 -29.34 -22.21
C GLU A 49 2.99 -29.35 -20.93
N MET A 50 3.18 -30.35 -20.07
CA MET A 50 2.49 -30.43 -18.79
C MET A 50 2.93 -29.29 -17.86
N ASN A 51 4.21 -28.97 -17.82
CA ASN A 51 4.72 -27.83 -17.05
C ASN A 51 4.20 -26.48 -17.58
N VAL A 52 4.08 -26.33 -18.91
CA VAL A 52 3.47 -25.16 -19.55
C VAL A 52 1.97 -25.05 -19.22
N LYS A 53 1.22 -26.17 -19.24
CA LYS A 53 -0.20 -26.19 -18.87
C LYS A 53 -0.42 -25.86 -17.38
N VAL A 54 0.43 -26.36 -16.49
CA VAL A 54 0.40 -26.04 -15.05
C VAL A 54 0.74 -24.56 -14.81
N SER A 55 1.72 -24.01 -15.53
CA SER A 55 2.12 -22.60 -15.38
C SER A 55 1.12 -21.62 -16.02
N MET A 56 0.49 -21.98 -17.15
CA MET A 56 -0.61 -21.19 -17.73
C MET A 56 -1.89 -21.24 -16.87
N GLY A 57 -2.21 -22.39 -16.26
CA GLY A 57 -3.35 -22.51 -15.35
C GLY A 57 -3.23 -21.61 -14.11
N LYS A 58 -2.01 -21.46 -13.56
CA LYS A 58 -1.74 -20.59 -12.41
C LYS A 58 -1.97 -19.09 -12.68
N HIS A 59 -1.90 -18.64 -13.93
CA HIS A 59 -2.00 -17.22 -14.26
C HIS A 59 -3.41 -16.73 -14.66
N LYS A 60 -4.36 -17.63 -14.96
CA LYS A 60 -5.70 -17.23 -15.42
C LYS A 60 -6.85 -17.64 -14.47
N GLY A 61 -6.66 -18.62 -13.59
CA GLY A 61 -7.67 -19.05 -12.61
C GLY A 61 -7.35 -18.77 -11.14
N SER A 62 -6.07 -18.57 -10.77
CA SER A 62 -5.69 -18.60 -9.35
C SER A 62 -6.12 -17.38 -8.53
N PHE A 63 -6.27 -16.20 -9.12
CA PHE A 63 -6.68 -15.02 -8.33
C PHE A 63 -8.14 -15.07 -7.88
N GLU A 64 -9.03 -15.60 -8.72
CA GLU A 64 -10.46 -15.71 -8.41
C GLU A 64 -10.73 -16.93 -7.51
N GLU A 65 -10.07 -18.06 -7.78
CA GLU A 65 -10.13 -19.25 -6.92
C GLU A 65 -9.52 -19.01 -5.52
N HIS A 66 -8.42 -18.26 -5.40
CA HIS A 66 -7.85 -17.92 -4.08
C HIS A 66 -8.71 -16.92 -3.31
N ALA A 67 -9.35 -15.97 -4.00
CA ALA A 67 -10.28 -15.03 -3.37
C ALA A 67 -11.56 -15.73 -2.89
N GLU A 68 -12.11 -16.64 -3.71
CA GLU A 68 -13.25 -17.47 -3.33
C GLU A 68 -12.90 -18.45 -2.20
N GLN A 69 -11.72 -19.09 -2.25
CA GLN A 69 -11.24 -19.97 -1.20
C GLN A 69 -11.06 -19.23 0.14
N SER A 70 -10.47 -18.02 0.11
CA SER A 70 -10.33 -17.18 1.30
C SER A 70 -11.69 -16.74 1.87
N LYS A 71 -12.66 -16.46 0.99
CA LYS A 71 -14.03 -16.16 1.39
C LYS A 71 -14.71 -17.36 2.07
N TYR A 72 -14.63 -18.56 1.47
CA TYR A 72 -15.19 -19.76 2.09
C TYR A 72 -14.51 -20.11 3.42
N GLU A 73 -13.20 -19.90 3.54
CA GLU A 73 -12.48 -20.08 4.80
C GLU A 73 -12.99 -19.11 5.87
N SER A 74 -13.17 -17.83 5.52
CA SER A 74 -13.78 -16.84 6.42
C SER A 74 -15.21 -17.21 6.82
N GLU A 75 -16.04 -17.66 5.88
CA GLU A 75 -17.41 -18.08 6.14
C GLU A 75 -17.47 -19.32 7.04
N ILE A 76 -16.58 -20.30 6.83
CA ILE A 76 -16.45 -21.50 7.68
C ILE A 76 -16.01 -21.11 9.09
N GLU A 77 -15.01 -20.24 9.23
CA GLU A 77 -14.56 -19.77 10.55
C GLU A 77 -15.66 -18.97 11.26
N GLN A 78 -16.39 -18.11 10.54
CA GLN A 78 -17.52 -17.39 11.10
C GLN A 78 -18.65 -18.34 11.55
N ALA A 79 -18.96 -19.37 10.75
CA ALA A 79 -19.95 -20.39 11.09
C ALA A 79 -19.52 -21.21 12.33
N ARG A 80 -18.25 -21.62 12.40
CA ARG A 80 -17.67 -22.30 13.56
C ARG A 80 -17.75 -21.45 14.81
N LEU A 81 -17.36 -20.18 14.73
CA LEU A 81 -17.40 -19.25 15.84
C LEU A 81 -18.85 -19.02 16.31
N SER A 82 -19.79 -18.89 15.37
CA SER A 82 -21.22 -18.78 15.66
C SER A 82 -21.75 -20.02 16.39
N TYR A 83 -21.43 -21.21 15.90
CA TYR A 83 -21.83 -22.48 16.52
C TYR A 83 -21.24 -22.62 17.93
N PHE A 84 -19.95 -22.33 18.09
CA PHE A 84 -19.28 -22.37 19.38
C PHE A 84 -19.92 -21.40 20.39
N ASN A 85 -20.16 -20.15 19.98
CA ASN A 85 -20.80 -19.14 20.83
C ASN A 85 -22.21 -19.54 21.24
N LYS A 86 -23.02 -20.06 20.30
CA LYS A 86 -24.38 -20.56 20.60
C LYS A 86 -24.34 -21.70 21.61
N THR A 87 -23.44 -22.66 21.41
CA THR A 87 -23.26 -23.81 22.32
C THR A 87 -22.81 -23.34 23.71
N LEU A 88 -21.87 -22.40 23.77
CA LEU A 88 -21.39 -21.84 25.03
C LEU A 88 -22.50 -21.12 25.80
N VAL A 89 -23.34 -20.33 25.12
CA VAL A 89 -24.50 -19.66 25.73
C VAL A 89 -25.50 -20.69 26.26
N LEU A 90 -25.83 -21.72 25.48
CA LEU A 90 -26.71 -22.80 25.92
C LEU A 90 -26.17 -23.50 27.17
N ASN A 91 -24.91 -23.90 27.17
CA ASN A 91 -24.28 -24.57 28.32
C ASN A 91 -24.29 -23.68 29.57
N ARG A 92 -23.97 -22.39 29.43
CA ARG A 92 -24.05 -21.43 30.54
C ARG A 92 -25.47 -21.32 31.09
N MET A 93 -26.48 -21.24 30.21
CA MET A 93 -27.89 -21.17 30.62
C MET A 93 -28.31 -22.42 31.39
N GLN A 94 -27.91 -23.61 30.91
CA GLN A 94 -28.21 -24.87 31.58
C GLN A 94 -27.56 -24.96 32.96
N ILE A 95 -26.28 -24.57 33.08
CA ILE A 95 -25.57 -24.53 34.37
C ILE A 95 -26.27 -23.56 35.33
N TRP A 96 -26.64 -22.36 34.86
CA TRP A 96 -27.35 -21.38 35.66
C TRP A 96 -28.70 -21.90 36.16
N ASN A 97 -29.48 -22.60 35.34
CA ASN A 97 -30.74 -23.20 35.77
C ASN A 97 -30.53 -24.20 36.91
N VAL A 98 -29.58 -25.12 36.76
CA VAL A 98 -29.26 -26.10 37.81
C VAL A 98 -28.81 -25.42 39.11
N LEU A 99 -28.03 -24.34 39.00
CA LEU A 99 -27.55 -23.59 40.15
C LEU A 99 -28.68 -22.84 40.88
N ILE A 100 -29.60 -22.23 40.14
CA ILE A 100 -30.81 -21.60 40.68
C ILE A 100 -31.67 -22.63 41.42
N ASP A 101 -31.91 -23.79 40.81
CA ASP A 101 -32.71 -24.85 41.44
C ASP A 101 -32.11 -25.30 42.78
N LYS A 102 -30.78 -25.45 42.86
CA LYS A 102 -30.07 -25.77 44.11
C LYS A 102 -30.18 -24.68 45.18
N ILE A 103 -30.10 -23.41 44.79
CA ILE A 103 -30.27 -22.29 45.73
C ILE A 103 -31.70 -22.27 46.27
N ILE A 104 -32.71 -22.54 45.44
CA ILE A 104 -34.12 -22.57 45.83
C ILE A 104 -34.42 -23.76 46.76
N GLN A 105 -33.80 -24.92 46.51
CA GLN A 105 -33.96 -26.12 47.34
C GLN A 105 -33.44 -25.94 48.77
N ASN A 106 -32.65 -24.87 49.03
CA ASN A 106 -32.17 -24.46 50.35
C ASN A 106 -31.43 -25.58 51.11
N ASP A 107 -30.62 -26.32 50.36
CA ASP A 107 -29.71 -27.34 50.88
C ASP A 107 -28.58 -26.74 51.74
N ALA A 108 -27.82 -27.60 52.43
CA ALA A 108 -26.72 -27.18 53.31
C ALA A 108 -25.69 -26.25 52.65
N ASP A 109 -25.51 -26.34 51.32
CA ASP A 109 -24.57 -25.53 50.55
C ASP A 109 -25.17 -24.23 49.98
N ALA A 110 -26.49 -23.99 50.10
CA ALA A 110 -27.21 -22.92 49.40
C ALA A 110 -26.69 -21.51 49.74
N GLU A 111 -26.37 -21.23 51.02
CA GLU A 111 -25.81 -19.94 51.43
C GLU A 111 -24.45 -19.66 50.79
N SER A 112 -23.59 -20.68 50.71
CA SER A 112 -22.27 -20.57 50.09
C SER A 112 -22.37 -20.33 48.57
N LEU A 113 -23.30 -21.01 47.90
CA LEU A 113 -23.59 -20.82 46.47
C LEU A 113 -24.14 -19.42 46.18
N LYS A 114 -24.98 -18.89 47.07
CA LYS A 114 -25.51 -17.53 46.95
C LYS A 114 -24.39 -16.50 47.09
N ALA A 115 -23.55 -16.61 48.11
CA ALA A 115 -22.42 -15.69 48.29
C ALA A 115 -21.45 -15.72 47.10
N LEU A 116 -21.19 -16.91 46.53
CA LEU A 116 -20.36 -17.05 45.33
C LEU A 116 -21.02 -16.42 44.09
N THR A 117 -22.34 -16.55 43.96
CA THR A 117 -23.11 -15.94 42.86
C THR A 117 -23.09 -14.42 42.94
N ASP A 118 -23.26 -13.86 44.15
CA ASP A 118 -23.20 -12.42 44.38
C ASP A 118 -21.81 -11.88 44.03
N GLN A 119 -20.74 -12.56 44.46
CA GLN A 119 -19.36 -12.21 44.12
C GLN A 119 -19.11 -12.30 42.61
N ASN A 120 -19.62 -13.34 41.93
CA ASN A 120 -19.49 -13.49 40.49
C ASN A 120 -20.16 -12.33 39.74
N THR A 121 -21.35 -11.93 40.19
CA THR A 121 -22.12 -10.82 39.62
C THR A 121 -21.36 -9.51 39.77
N GLU A 122 -20.81 -9.23 40.95
CA GLU A 122 -19.98 -8.03 41.19
C GLU A 122 -18.76 -8.00 40.26
N LEU A 123 -18.05 -9.12 40.11
CA LEU A 123 -16.90 -9.22 39.21
C LEU A 123 -17.32 -9.01 37.74
N CYS A 124 -18.48 -9.52 37.32
CA CYS A 124 -19.01 -9.29 35.98
C CYS A 124 -19.34 -7.81 35.75
N GLU A 125 -19.92 -7.12 36.73
CA GLU A 125 -20.20 -5.67 36.65
C GLU A 125 -18.90 -4.86 36.53
N GLN A 126 -17.89 -5.18 37.34
CA GLN A 126 -16.58 -4.54 37.26
C GLN A 126 -15.91 -4.79 35.89
N SER A 127 -15.97 -6.02 35.39
CA SER A 127 -15.43 -6.37 34.06
C SER A 127 -16.14 -5.60 32.95
N LEU A 128 -17.48 -5.51 32.99
CA LEU A 128 -18.27 -4.75 32.03
C LEU A 128 -17.91 -3.26 32.04
N LYS A 129 -17.69 -2.68 33.22
CA LYS A 129 -17.24 -1.29 33.37
C LYS A 129 -15.89 -1.07 32.68
N ILE A 130 -14.91 -1.92 32.95
CA ILE A 130 -13.58 -1.82 32.32
C ILE A 130 -13.67 -1.99 30.80
N ILE A 131 -14.48 -2.94 30.31
CA ILE A 131 -14.69 -3.13 28.87
C ILE A 131 -15.29 -1.88 28.22
N LYS A 132 -16.26 -1.23 28.89
CA LYS A 132 -16.86 0.01 28.40
C LYS A 132 -15.85 1.15 28.34
N GLU A 133 -15.11 1.37 29.43
CA GLU A 133 -14.06 2.40 29.51
C GLU A 133 -12.97 2.16 28.45
N THR A 134 -12.58 0.91 28.22
CA THR A 134 -11.60 0.54 27.20
C THR A 134 -12.10 0.87 25.79
N ARG A 135 -13.37 0.58 25.49
CA ARG A 135 -13.98 0.94 24.19
C ARG A 135 -14.02 2.44 23.99
N GLU A 136 -14.43 3.19 25.00
CA GLU A 136 -14.49 4.64 24.93
C GLU A 136 -13.11 5.26 24.71
N LEU A 137 -12.07 4.76 25.38
CA LEU A 137 -10.68 5.17 25.13
C LEU A 137 -10.21 4.79 23.73
N GLN A 138 -10.61 3.62 23.22
CA GLN A 138 -10.25 3.17 21.88
C GLN A 138 -10.91 4.05 20.79
N ASP A 139 -12.15 4.47 21.02
CA ASP A 139 -12.86 5.41 20.13
C ASP A 139 -12.16 6.77 20.13
N GLN A 140 -11.81 7.30 21.31
CA GLN A 140 -11.05 8.55 21.44
C GLN A 140 -9.68 8.48 20.73
N ILE A 141 -8.96 7.37 20.87
CA ILE A 141 -7.68 7.15 20.15
C ILE A 141 -7.92 7.18 18.64
N THR A 142 -8.98 6.54 18.16
CA THR A 142 -9.32 6.49 16.74
C THR A 142 -9.67 7.88 16.20
N ASP A 143 -10.40 8.68 16.96
CA ASP A 143 -10.73 10.06 16.59
C ASP A 143 -9.48 10.95 16.55
N ILE A 144 -8.60 10.88 17.55
CA ILE A 144 -7.32 11.61 17.56
C ILE A 144 -6.45 11.21 16.35
N GLN A 145 -6.41 9.92 16.00
CA GLN A 145 -5.69 9.46 14.82
C GLN A 145 -6.27 10.03 13.52
N ARG A 146 -7.60 10.15 13.43
CA ARG A 146 -8.28 10.78 12.28
C ARG A 146 -7.91 12.25 12.16
N GLU A 147 -8.03 13.01 13.25
CA GLU A 147 -7.68 14.44 13.29
C GLU A 147 -6.20 14.68 12.93
N ARG A 148 -5.30 13.82 13.44
CA ARG A 148 -3.88 13.89 13.12
C ARG A 148 -3.62 13.71 11.63
N LEU A 149 -4.33 12.79 10.96
CA LEU A 149 -4.19 12.58 9.52
C LEU A 149 -4.70 13.78 8.72
N GLU A 150 -5.84 14.34 9.12
CA GLU A 150 -6.39 15.54 8.50
C GLU A 150 -5.44 16.74 8.61
N LEU A 151 -4.90 16.99 9.81
CA LEU A 151 -3.91 18.05 10.02
C LEU A 151 -2.64 17.83 9.18
N LYS A 152 -2.18 16.59 9.05
CA LYS A 152 -1.02 16.27 8.21
C LYS A 152 -1.28 16.59 6.74
N GLU A 153 -2.49 16.32 6.25
CA GLU A 153 -2.92 16.69 4.90
C GLU A 153 -2.97 18.21 4.71
N GLN A 154 -3.56 18.94 5.66
CA GLN A 154 -3.61 20.40 5.65
C GLN A 154 -2.21 21.03 5.64
N ILE A 155 -1.29 20.52 6.47
CA ILE A 155 0.11 20.97 6.49
C ILE A 155 0.78 20.75 5.13
N LYS A 156 0.58 19.58 4.52
CA LYS A 156 1.13 19.28 3.19
C LYS A 156 0.62 20.26 2.14
N LYS A 157 -0.69 20.56 2.15
CA LYS A 157 -1.30 21.53 1.24
C LYS A 157 -0.74 22.94 1.45
N LYS A 158 -0.62 23.39 2.70
CA LYS A 158 -0.03 24.70 3.03
C LYS A 158 1.44 24.79 2.63
N MET A 159 2.21 23.73 2.78
CA MET A 159 3.59 23.68 2.32
C MET A 159 3.68 23.81 0.80
N GLN A 160 2.78 23.15 0.06
CA GLN A 160 2.71 23.30 -1.39
C GLN A 160 2.37 24.73 -1.80
N GLU A 161 1.35 25.34 -1.19
CA GLU A 161 1.00 26.75 -1.42
C GLU A 161 2.20 27.68 -1.18
N ILE A 162 2.92 27.50 -0.07
CA ILE A 162 4.13 28.30 0.25
C ILE A 162 5.21 28.15 -0.84
N ASN A 163 5.42 26.93 -1.33
CA ASN A 163 6.41 26.69 -2.37
C ASN A 163 6.02 27.34 -3.71
N GLU A 164 4.75 27.27 -4.09
CA GLU A 164 4.20 27.96 -5.26
C GLU A 164 4.38 29.48 -5.15
N TRP A 165 4.04 30.07 -4.00
CA TRP A 165 4.26 31.50 -3.73
C TRP A 165 5.73 31.90 -3.83
N LYS A 166 6.64 31.07 -3.31
CA LYS A 166 8.08 31.30 -3.38
C LYS A 166 8.56 31.31 -4.84
N GLN A 167 8.12 30.35 -5.64
CA GLN A 167 8.47 30.26 -7.06
C GLN A 167 7.95 31.46 -7.86
N VAL A 168 6.70 31.89 -7.60
CA VAL A 168 6.13 33.08 -8.25
C VAL A 168 6.94 34.33 -7.91
N LYS A 169 7.34 34.50 -6.64
CA LYS A 169 8.13 35.65 -6.20
C LYS A 169 9.52 35.66 -6.85
N GLU A 170 10.17 34.51 -6.96
CA GLU A 170 11.47 34.36 -7.63
C GLU A 170 11.37 34.73 -9.12
N ASN A 171 10.37 34.20 -9.82
CA ASN A 171 10.10 34.54 -11.21
C ASN A 171 9.81 36.04 -11.40
N GLN A 172 9.05 36.67 -10.49
CA GLN A 172 8.81 38.11 -10.52
C GLN A 172 10.10 38.91 -10.33
N GLY A 173 10.99 38.47 -9.44
CA GLY A 173 12.31 39.07 -9.24
C GLY A 173 13.16 39.03 -10.51
N GLU A 174 13.18 37.89 -11.21
CA GLU A 174 13.87 37.77 -12.50
C GLU A 174 13.30 38.71 -13.57
N VAL A 175 11.97 38.81 -13.65
CA VAL A 175 11.30 39.71 -14.61
C VAL A 175 11.65 41.17 -14.33
N GLN A 176 11.61 41.58 -13.06
CA GLN A 176 11.99 42.94 -12.65
C GLN A 176 13.46 43.23 -12.97
N GLN A 177 14.36 42.28 -12.72
CA GLN A 177 15.78 42.43 -13.01
C GLN A 177 16.03 42.59 -14.52
N ARG A 178 15.42 41.75 -15.37
CA ARG A 178 15.53 41.88 -16.83
C ARG A 178 14.95 43.20 -17.34
N ALA A 179 13.85 43.68 -16.74
CA ALA A 179 13.28 44.98 -17.09
C ALA A 179 14.22 46.13 -16.75
N LYS A 180 14.89 46.06 -15.59
CA LYS A 180 15.90 47.04 -15.17
C LYS A 180 17.11 47.04 -16.11
N GLU A 181 17.68 45.88 -16.42
CA GLU A 181 18.82 45.75 -17.34
C GLU A 181 18.50 46.31 -18.73
N ARG A 182 17.28 46.06 -19.23
CA ARG A 182 16.82 46.64 -20.51
C ARG A 182 16.71 48.17 -20.44
N ALA A 183 16.17 48.71 -19.34
CA ALA A 183 16.06 50.16 -19.17
C ALA A 183 17.44 50.83 -19.09
N GLU A 184 18.38 50.24 -18.36
CA GLU A 184 19.77 50.70 -18.26
C GLU A 184 20.47 50.69 -19.63
N ALA A 185 20.33 49.61 -20.40
CA ALA A 185 20.91 49.52 -21.75
C ALA A 185 20.35 50.59 -22.71
N VAL A 186 19.05 50.87 -22.62
CA VAL A 186 18.42 51.94 -23.41
C VAL A 186 18.94 53.31 -22.99
N LEU A 187 19.03 53.56 -21.68
CA LEU A 187 19.56 54.81 -21.14
C LEU A 187 21.00 55.05 -21.59
N GLU A 188 21.87 54.03 -21.49
CA GLU A 188 23.26 54.10 -21.91
C GLU A 188 23.38 54.42 -23.41
N LYS A 189 22.51 53.84 -24.25
CA LYS A 189 22.47 54.14 -25.69
C LYS A 189 22.12 55.60 -25.94
N TYR A 190 21.10 56.14 -25.26
CA TYR A 190 20.73 57.55 -25.41
C TYR A 190 21.78 58.50 -24.86
N GLN A 191 22.43 58.16 -23.75
CA GLN A 191 23.58 58.91 -23.22
C GLN A 191 24.70 58.99 -24.27
N LYS A 192 25.11 57.85 -24.87
CA LYS A 192 26.13 57.83 -25.93
C LYS A 192 25.77 58.69 -27.14
N VAL A 193 24.53 58.58 -27.64
CA VAL A 193 24.05 59.40 -28.77
C VAL A 193 24.07 60.88 -28.41
N THR A 194 23.65 61.23 -27.20
CA THR A 194 23.65 62.61 -26.72
C THR A 194 25.08 63.15 -26.64
N THR A 195 26.02 62.38 -26.08
CA THR A 195 27.45 62.77 -26.06
C THR A 195 28.01 62.99 -27.46
N ILE A 196 27.69 62.11 -28.42
CA ILE A 196 28.13 62.28 -29.81
C ILE A 196 27.53 63.57 -30.40
N LEU A 197 26.24 63.80 -30.22
CA LEU A 197 25.56 64.98 -30.76
C LEU A 197 26.10 66.28 -30.14
N GLN A 198 26.35 66.29 -28.83
CA GLN A 198 26.99 67.41 -28.13
C GLN A 198 28.39 67.70 -28.71
N ASN A 199 29.20 66.67 -28.92
CA ASN A 199 30.54 66.81 -29.51
C ASN A 199 30.50 67.35 -30.95
N VAL A 200 29.56 66.86 -31.77
CA VAL A 200 29.37 67.34 -33.14
C VAL A 200 28.92 68.81 -33.15
N LEU A 201 27.94 69.17 -32.32
CA LEU A 201 27.45 70.55 -32.22
C LEU A 201 28.57 71.51 -31.78
N ARG A 202 29.39 71.11 -30.81
CA ARG A 202 30.57 71.87 -30.37
C ARG A 202 31.55 72.07 -31.54
N GLY A 203 31.85 71.02 -32.29
CA GLY A 203 32.72 71.09 -33.47
C GLY A 203 32.19 72.09 -34.52
N ILE A 204 30.88 72.08 -34.78
CA ILE A 204 30.24 73.02 -35.72
C ILE A 204 30.34 74.47 -35.22
N ILE A 205 30.02 74.72 -33.94
CA ILE A 205 30.09 76.08 -33.36
C ILE A 205 31.52 76.62 -33.47
N LEU A 206 32.53 75.83 -33.11
CA LEU A 206 33.95 76.22 -33.21
C LEU A 206 34.39 76.47 -34.66
N ALA A 207 33.90 75.69 -35.62
CA ALA A 207 34.24 75.84 -37.04
C ALA A 207 33.49 76.98 -37.75
N SER A 208 32.33 77.41 -37.23
CA SER A 208 31.42 78.35 -37.88
C SER A 208 31.94 79.79 -38.06
N LYS A 209 33.13 80.12 -37.53
CA LYS A 209 33.73 81.48 -37.54
C LYS A 209 32.84 82.59 -36.97
N VAL A 210 31.72 82.24 -36.32
CA VAL A 210 30.89 83.16 -35.54
C VAL A 210 31.64 83.49 -34.25
N ASN A 211 31.61 84.76 -33.82
CA ASN A 211 32.31 85.21 -32.62
C ASN A 211 31.57 84.80 -31.33
N TRP A 212 31.49 83.49 -31.10
CA TRP A 212 30.75 82.85 -30.00
C TRP A 212 31.27 83.22 -28.60
N ARG A 213 32.48 83.77 -28.51
CA ARG A 213 33.09 84.22 -27.25
C ARG A 213 32.45 85.50 -26.71
N ASP A 214 31.99 86.36 -27.62
CA ASP A 214 31.44 87.69 -27.32
C ASP A 214 29.91 87.69 -27.25
N ASP A 215 29.24 86.64 -27.78
CA ASP A 215 27.81 86.41 -27.58
C ASP A 215 27.59 85.58 -26.29
N PRO A 216 26.97 86.16 -25.24
CA PRO A 216 26.74 85.48 -23.97
C PRO A 216 25.92 84.19 -24.10
N LYS A 217 24.98 84.13 -25.05
CA LYS A 217 24.10 82.96 -25.24
C LYS A 217 24.86 81.81 -25.92
N LEU A 218 25.67 82.13 -26.93
CA LEU A 218 26.50 81.12 -27.61
C LEU A 218 27.63 80.62 -26.71
N LYS A 219 28.21 81.50 -25.89
CA LYS A 219 29.20 81.13 -24.88
C LYS A 219 28.61 80.16 -23.85
N ASP A 220 27.42 80.43 -23.34
CA ASP A 220 26.74 79.57 -22.38
C ASP A 220 26.41 78.19 -22.97
N ILE A 221 25.92 78.15 -24.21
CA ILE A 221 25.68 76.90 -24.94
C ILE A 221 27.00 76.14 -25.17
N ALA A 222 28.06 76.82 -25.63
CA ALA A 222 29.35 76.17 -25.90
C ALA A 222 30.04 75.63 -24.62
N MET A 223 29.94 76.34 -23.49
CA MET A 223 30.47 75.88 -22.20
C MET A 223 29.58 74.82 -21.53
N GLY A 224 28.26 74.91 -21.69
CA GLY A 224 27.31 73.90 -21.20
C GLY A 224 27.48 72.52 -21.85
N LEU A 225 28.08 72.47 -23.05
CA LEU A 225 28.45 71.22 -23.73
C LEU A 225 29.74 70.57 -23.18
N GLU A 226 30.43 71.18 -22.20
CA GLU A 226 31.67 70.64 -21.60
C GLU A 226 31.43 69.71 -20.39
N HIS A 227 30.22 69.70 -19.82
CA HIS A 227 29.89 68.87 -18.67
C HIS A 227 28.71 67.94 -18.97
N ILE A 228 28.97 66.64 -18.85
CA ILE A 228 27.95 65.60 -18.82
C ILE A 228 27.47 65.51 -17.36
N PRO A 229 26.17 65.68 -17.06
CA PRO A 229 25.65 65.34 -15.74
C PRO A 229 25.77 63.83 -15.56
N ASN A 230 26.48 63.40 -14.50
CA ASN A 230 26.54 62.00 -14.06
C ASN A 230 25.17 61.51 -13.60
#